data_AF-A0A6I1K0C8-F1
#
_entry.id   AF-A0A6I1K0C8-F1
#
_cell.length_a   1.000
_cell.length_b   1.000
_cell.length_c   1.000
_cell.angle_alpha   90.00
_cell.angle_beta   90.00
_cell.angle_gamma   90.00
#
_symmetry.space_group_name_H-M   'P 1'
#
loop_
_entity.id
_entity.type
_entity.pdbx_description
1 polymer ?
#
loop_
_entity_poly.entity_id
_entity_poly.type
_entity_poly.pdbx_seq_one_letter_code
_entity_poly.pdbx_strand_id
1 'polypeptide(L)'
;MSAWKRVALEKLPEYRLHIEAADSPMALWIELHLKFEETYRTKVPDKDLIRRFYDYARWCLVAPGKGGYQSEVSQAVVCAFYEHLPQYAGIRRDLPNWLTREGFEELREVFRYHLSEPEFSDFEAEFLGAVRQGGRK
;
A
#
# COMPACT_ATOMS: atom_id res chain seq x y z
N MET A 1 22.37 8.60 4.21
CA MET A 1 21.02 7.98 4.31
C MET A 1 20.29 8.18 3.00
N SER A 2 19.69 7.12 2.44
CA SER A 2 18.96 7.17 1.16
C SER A 2 17.68 8.01 1.27
N ALA A 3 17.14 8.45 0.12
CA ALA A 3 15.91 9.25 0.10
C ALA A 3 14.70 8.47 0.68
N TRP A 4 14.56 7.19 0.34
CA TRP A 4 13.45 6.35 0.83
C TRP A 4 13.50 6.18 2.36
N LYS A 5 14.67 5.98 2.97
CA LYS A 5 14.80 5.91 4.43
C LYS A 5 14.39 7.22 5.11
N ARG A 6 14.77 8.36 4.53
CA ARG A 6 14.39 9.68 5.07
C ARG A 6 12.88 9.88 5.07
N VAL A 7 12.23 9.63 3.93
CA VAL A 7 10.77 9.80 3.82
C VAL A 7 10.04 8.77 4.67
N ALA A 8 10.54 7.53 4.76
CA ALA A 8 10.00 6.54 5.68
C ALA A 8 10.04 7.04 7.13
N LEU A 9 11.16 7.63 7.59
CA LEU A 9 11.26 8.18 8.95
C LEU A 9 10.34 9.37 9.20
N GLU A 10 10.10 10.20 8.18
CA GLU A 10 9.16 11.33 8.26
C GLU A 10 7.71 10.85 8.37
N LYS A 11 7.34 9.79 7.63
CA LYS A 11 5.97 9.26 7.58
C LYS A 11 5.68 8.25 8.68
N LEU A 12 6.66 7.45 9.06
CA LEU A 12 6.53 6.29 9.94
C LEU A 12 7.64 6.27 11.01
N PRO A 13 7.77 7.34 11.84
CA PRO A 13 8.82 7.44 12.85
C PRO A 13 8.81 6.31 13.89
N GLU A 14 7.67 5.67 14.11
CA GLU A 14 7.48 4.55 15.04
C GLU A 14 8.27 3.31 14.61
N TYR A 15 8.52 3.14 13.32
CA TYR A 15 9.27 2.02 12.77
C TYR A 15 10.75 2.37 12.52
N ARG A 16 11.29 3.39 13.20
CA ARG A 16 12.69 3.83 13.05
C ARG A 16 13.68 2.67 13.04
N LEU A 17 13.56 1.74 13.98
CA LEU A 17 14.48 0.60 14.08
C LEU A 17 14.46 -0.27 12.82
N HIS A 18 13.28 -0.57 12.27
CA HIS A 18 13.14 -1.32 11.01
C HIS A 18 13.69 -0.52 9.82
N ILE A 19 13.41 0.78 9.76
CA ILE A 19 13.85 1.67 8.67
C ILE A 19 15.38 1.81 8.64
N GLU A 20 16.00 2.00 9.80
CA GLU A 20 17.45 2.14 9.91
C GLU A 20 18.16 0.83 9.57
N ALA A 21 17.63 -0.30 10.04
CA ALA A 21 18.18 -1.64 9.82
C ALA A 21 17.98 -2.19 8.40
N ALA A 22 17.00 -1.70 7.63
CA ALA A 22 16.71 -2.25 6.30
C ALA A 22 17.84 -2.01 5.29
N ASP A 23 18.35 -3.07 4.66
CA ASP A 23 19.44 -2.95 3.67
C ASP A 23 18.95 -2.58 2.26
N SER A 24 17.66 -2.76 1.98
CA SER A 24 17.04 -2.42 0.69
C SER A 24 15.59 -1.95 0.84
N PRO A 25 15.01 -1.26 -0.16
CA PRO A 25 13.58 -0.93 -0.16
C PRO A 25 12.68 -2.15 -0.04
N MET A 26 13.06 -3.28 -0.66
CA MET A 26 12.31 -4.54 -0.59
C MET A 26 12.30 -5.08 0.84
N ALA A 27 13.47 -5.16 1.49
CA ALA A 27 13.57 -5.62 2.87
C ALA A 27 12.72 -4.75 3.82
N LEU A 28 12.72 -3.43 3.61
CA LEU A 28 11.88 -2.53 4.37
C LEU A 28 10.38 -2.81 4.15
N TRP A 29 9.94 -2.91 2.89
CA TRP A 29 8.52 -3.08 2.60
C TRP A 29 7.95 -4.41 3.08
N ILE A 30 8.74 -5.48 3.09
CA ILE A 30 8.34 -6.75 3.72
C ILE A 30 8.03 -6.55 5.21
N GLU A 31 8.94 -5.93 5.96
CA GLU A 31 8.73 -5.64 7.39
C GLU A 31 7.54 -4.70 7.62
N LEU A 32 7.46 -3.63 6.83
CA LEU A 32 6.37 -2.66 6.92
C LEU A 32 5.01 -3.28 6.58
N HIS A 33 4.94 -4.22 5.63
CA HIS A 33 3.70 -4.92 5.30
C HIS A 33 3.19 -5.76 6.48
N LEU A 34 4.07 -6.50 7.15
CA LEU A 34 3.72 -7.23 8.36
C LEU A 34 3.18 -6.30 9.45
N LYS A 35 3.81 -5.14 9.64
CA LYS A 35 3.34 -4.11 10.59
C LYS A 35 2.02 -3.47 10.18
N PHE A 36 1.82 -3.26 8.89
CA PHE A 36 0.57 -2.76 8.36
C PHE A 36 -0.58 -3.73 8.62
N GLU A 37 -0.40 -5.03 8.38
CA GLU A 37 -1.41 -6.04 8.68
C GLU A 37 -1.76 -6.09 10.17
N GLU A 38 -0.75 -5.99 11.05
CA GLU A 38 -0.96 -5.95 12.50
C GLU A 38 -1.93 -4.82 12.88
N THR A 39 -1.90 -3.66 12.20
CA THR A 39 -2.83 -2.55 12.47
C THR A 39 -4.29 -2.93 12.25
N TYR A 40 -4.58 -3.76 11.23
CA TYR A 40 -5.93 -4.23 10.91
C TYR A 40 -6.40 -5.39 11.79
N ARG A 41 -5.49 -6.06 12.52
CA ARG A 41 -5.84 -7.12 13.48
C ARG A 41 -6.25 -6.59 14.85
N THR A 42 -6.03 -5.30 15.11
CA THR A 42 -6.46 -4.66 16.36
C THR A 42 -7.99 -4.46 16.41
N LYS A 43 -8.56 -4.39 17.62
CA LYS A 43 -10.01 -4.15 17.78
C LYS A 43 -10.46 -2.79 17.22
N VAL A 44 -9.59 -1.79 17.28
CA VAL A 44 -9.81 -0.44 16.76
C VAL A 44 -8.57 -0.04 15.95
N PRO A 45 -8.61 -0.17 14.61
CA PRO A 45 -7.48 0.17 13.77
C PRO A 45 -7.10 1.64 13.87
N ASP A 46 -5.80 1.91 13.99
CA ASP A 46 -5.25 3.27 13.96
C ASP A 46 -5.30 3.82 12.53
N LYS A 47 -6.35 4.61 12.26
CA LYS A 47 -6.60 5.19 10.94
C LYS A 47 -5.54 6.23 10.54
N ASP A 48 -4.91 6.91 11.49
CA ASP A 48 -3.83 7.85 11.15
C ASP A 48 -2.58 7.10 10.70
N LEU A 49 -2.22 6.04 11.42
CA LEU A 49 -1.10 5.19 11.05
C LEU A 49 -1.32 4.53 9.68
N ILE A 50 -2.51 3.96 9.44
CA ILE A 50 -2.90 3.39 8.14
C ILE A 50 -2.74 4.41 7.01
N ARG A 51 -3.24 5.65 7.21
CA ARG A 51 -3.07 6.74 6.24
C ARG A 51 -1.59 6.99 5.93
N ARG A 52 -0.73 7.03 6.95
CA ARG A 52 0.71 7.28 6.79
C ARG A 52 1.43 6.16 6.03
N PHE A 53 0.99 4.90 6.18
CA PHE A 53 1.46 3.80 5.33
C PHE A 53 1.12 4.05 3.86
N TYR A 54 -0.13 4.41 3.55
CA TYR A 54 -0.54 4.71 2.16
C TYR A 54 0.16 5.95 1.60
N ASP A 55 0.39 6.99 2.41
CA ASP A 55 1.14 8.18 2.00
C ASP A 55 2.59 7.82 1.62
N TYR A 56 3.25 6.99 2.42
CA TYR A 56 4.59 6.51 2.09
C TYR A 56 4.59 5.58 0.88
N ALA A 57 3.60 4.69 0.76
CA ALA A 57 3.44 3.79 -0.38
C ALA A 57 3.26 4.57 -1.68
N ARG A 58 2.41 5.61 -1.67
CA ARG A 58 2.18 6.50 -2.81
C ARG A 58 3.44 7.26 -3.19
N TRP A 59 4.18 7.78 -2.20
CA TRP A 59 5.47 8.42 -2.47
C TRP A 59 6.43 7.45 -3.15
N CYS A 60 6.51 6.19 -2.69
CA CYS A 60 7.37 5.16 -3.30
C CYS A 60 6.98 4.84 -4.75
N LEU A 61 5.67 4.85 -5.08
CA LEU A 61 5.20 4.65 -6.45
C LEU A 61 5.67 5.74 -7.41
N VAL A 62 5.60 7.01 -6.97
CA VAL A 62 5.92 8.18 -7.81
C VAL A 62 7.33 8.73 -7.58
N ALA A 63 8.15 8.02 -6.80
CA ALA A 63 9.45 8.51 -6.37
C ALA A 63 10.31 8.89 -7.60
N PRO A 64 10.92 10.09 -7.60
CA PRO A 64 11.67 10.58 -8.75
C PRO A 64 12.89 9.70 -9.01
N GLY A 65 13.05 9.23 -10.25
CA GLY A 65 14.20 8.42 -10.63
C GLY A 65 14.08 7.78 -12.00
N LYS A 66 12.97 7.09 -12.29
CA LYS A 66 12.60 6.50 -13.59
C LYS A 66 11.09 6.22 -13.59
N GLY A 67 10.35 6.68 -14.61
CA GLY A 67 8.90 6.50 -14.68
C GLY A 67 8.48 5.02 -14.84
N GLY A 68 7.30 4.65 -14.35
CA GLY A 68 6.68 3.33 -14.52
C GLY A 68 7.44 2.18 -13.86
N TYR A 69 7.21 1.89 -12.58
CA TYR A 69 7.78 0.74 -11.82
C TYR A 69 9.29 0.43 -12.09
N GLN A 70 10.07 1.44 -12.46
CA GLN A 70 11.45 1.27 -12.96
C GLN A 70 12.52 1.55 -11.91
N SER A 71 12.12 1.98 -10.72
CA SER A 71 13.01 2.13 -9.57
C SER A 71 12.85 0.95 -8.61
N GLU A 72 13.93 0.61 -7.91
CA GLU A 72 13.90 -0.41 -6.84
C GLU A 72 12.87 -0.06 -5.75
N VAL A 73 12.66 1.23 -5.48
CA VAL A 73 11.67 1.72 -4.51
C VAL A 73 10.24 1.46 -4.98
N SER A 74 9.95 1.77 -6.25
CA SER A 74 8.63 1.53 -6.84
C SER A 74 8.33 0.04 -6.99
N GLN A 75 9.32 -0.78 -7.36
CA GLN A 75 9.15 -2.23 -7.45
C GLN A 75 8.91 -2.85 -6.07
N ALA A 76 9.69 -2.42 -5.07
CA ALA A 76 9.54 -2.91 -3.71
C ALA A 76 8.14 -2.66 -3.14
N VAL A 77 7.59 -1.44 -3.29
CA VAL A 77 6.24 -1.16 -2.78
C VAL A 77 5.15 -1.89 -3.57
N VAL A 78 5.33 -2.11 -4.87
CA VAL A 78 4.38 -2.89 -5.66
C VAL A 78 4.35 -4.33 -5.16
N CYS A 79 5.50 -5.00 -5.18
CA CYS A 79 5.57 -6.42 -4.88
C CYS A 79 5.32 -6.75 -3.41
N ALA A 80 5.93 -6.01 -2.48
CA ALA A 80 5.83 -6.35 -1.06
C ALA A 80 4.64 -5.67 -0.35
N PHE A 81 3.84 -4.84 -1.04
CA PHE A 81 2.71 -4.17 -0.42
C PHE A 81 1.43 -4.20 -1.28
N TYR A 82 1.44 -3.56 -2.46
CA TYR A 82 0.21 -3.44 -3.26
C TYR A 82 -0.35 -4.77 -3.77
N GLU A 83 0.51 -5.70 -4.22
CA GLU A 83 0.09 -7.04 -4.69
C GLU A 83 -0.65 -7.83 -3.60
N HIS A 84 -0.37 -7.55 -2.32
CA HIS A 84 -0.91 -8.29 -1.19
C HIS A 84 -2.19 -7.69 -0.59
N LEU A 85 -2.49 -6.40 -0.81
CA LEU A 85 -3.67 -5.75 -0.22
C LEU A 85 -4.99 -6.50 -0.51
N PRO A 86 -5.23 -7.01 -1.73
CA PRO A 86 -6.49 -7.70 -2.05
C PRO A 86 -6.64 -9.07 -1.36
N GLN A 87 -5.60 -9.61 -0.73
CA GLN A 87 -5.69 -10.91 -0.06
C GLN A 87 -6.40 -10.82 1.30
N TYR A 88 -6.59 -9.60 1.83
CA TYR A 88 -7.12 -9.38 3.17
C TYR A 88 -8.47 -8.65 3.13
N ALA A 89 -9.54 -9.34 3.55
CA ALA A 89 -10.90 -8.81 3.50
C ALA A 89 -11.09 -7.49 4.28
N GLY A 90 -10.40 -7.30 5.41
CA GLY A 90 -10.45 -6.05 6.17
C GLY A 90 -9.81 -4.87 5.44
N ILE A 91 -8.73 -5.13 4.71
CA ILE A 91 -8.02 -4.13 3.91
C ILE A 91 -8.83 -3.81 2.67
N ARG A 92 -9.36 -4.82 1.95
CA ARG A 92 -10.25 -4.64 0.78
C ARG A 92 -11.39 -3.68 1.04
N ARG A 93 -12.13 -3.88 2.15
CA ARG A 93 -13.28 -3.04 2.53
C ARG A 93 -12.88 -1.60 2.85
N ASP A 94 -11.68 -1.39 3.36
CA ASP A 94 -11.18 -0.08 3.78
C ASP A 94 -10.42 0.65 2.66
N LEU A 95 -9.92 -0.07 1.66
CA LEU A 95 -9.14 0.46 0.55
C LEU A 95 -9.80 1.64 -0.19
N PRO A 96 -11.14 1.67 -0.41
CA PRO A 96 -11.82 2.84 -1.00
C PRO A 96 -11.64 4.15 -0.23
N ASN A 97 -11.27 4.10 1.07
CA ASN A 97 -10.98 5.31 1.85
C ASN A 97 -9.59 5.90 1.54
N TRP A 98 -8.70 5.12 0.92
CA TRP A 98 -7.29 5.46 0.76
C TRP A 98 -6.83 5.52 -0.70
N LEU A 99 -7.59 4.92 -1.62
CA LEU A 99 -7.29 4.82 -3.03
C LEU A 99 -8.46 5.37 -3.86
N THR A 100 -8.15 6.21 -4.85
CA THR A 100 -9.17 6.73 -5.78
C THR A 100 -9.48 5.70 -6.86
N ARG A 101 -10.52 5.94 -7.65
CA ARG A 101 -10.84 5.12 -8.83
C ARG A 101 -9.68 5.09 -9.82
N GLU A 102 -9.07 6.25 -10.06
CA GLU A 102 -7.97 6.41 -11.01
C GLU A 102 -6.73 5.65 -10.50
N GLY A 103 -6.41 5.79 -9.21
CA GLY A 103 -5.30 5.03 -8.61
C GLY A 103 -5.53 3.52 -8.60
N PHE A 104 -6.79 3.08 -8.48
CA PHE A 104 -7.13 1.66 -8.64
C PHE A 104 -6.87 1.17 -10.06
N GLU A 105 -7.27 1.96 -11.07
CA GLU A 105 -7.04 1.61 -12.48
C GLU A 105 -5.54 1.52 -12.81
N GLU A 106 -4.73 2.43 -12.26
CA GLU A 106 -3.27 2.40 -12.42
C GLU A 106 -2.62 1.16 -11.78
N LEU A 107 -3.20 0.66 -10.69
CA LEU A 107 -2.74 -0.51 -9.95
C LEU A 107 -3.51 -1.79 -10.30
N ARG A 108 -4.36 -1.76 -11.34
CA ARG A 108 -5.32 -2.83 -11.63
C ARG A 108 -4.63 -4.18 -11.82
N GLU A 109 -3.61 -4.22 -12.67
CA GLU A 109 -2.85 -5.47 -12.91
C GLU A 109 -1.98 -5.87 -11.71
N VAL A 110 -1.55 -4.91 -10.87
CA VAL A 110 -0.84 -5.19 -9.63
C VAL A 110 -1.74 -5.94 -8.65
N PHE A 111 -2.99 -5.48 -8.48
CA PHE A 111 -3.94 -6.13 -7.58
C PHE A 111 -4.38 -7.51 -8.05
N ARG A 112 -4.27 -7.79 -9.35
CA ARG A 112 -4.61 -9.09 -9.92
C ARG A 112 -3.55 -10.16 -9.66
N TYR A 113 -2.32 -9.78 -9.32
CA TYR A 113 -1.16 -10.69 -9.30
C TYR A 113 -1.38 -11.97 -8.47
N HIS A 114 -2.03 -11.85 -7.32
CA HIS A 114 -2.31 -12.97 -6.41
C HIS A 114 -3.75 -13.49 -6.43
N LEU A 115 -4.60 -12.96 -7.31
CA LEU A 115 -6.00 -13.32 -7.40
C LEU A 115 -6.27 -14.13 -8.67
N SER A 116 -7.14 -15.12 -8.57
CA SER A 116 -7.78 -15.71 -9.74
C SER A 116 -8.75 -14.70 -10.40
N GLU A 117 -9.15 -14.96 -11.65
CA GLU A 117 -10.11 -14.11 -12.37
C GLU A 117 -11.41 -13.84 -11.60
N PRO A 118 -12.07 -14.85 -10.99
CA PRO A 118 -13.28 -14.61 -10.21
C PRO A 118 -12.99 -13.76 -8.97
N GLU A 119 -11.90 -14.02 -8.25
CA GLU A 119 -11.53 -13.27 -7.05
C GLU A 119 -11.22 -11.80 -7.36
N PHE A 120 -10.54 -11.54 -8.48
CA PHE A 120 -10.27 -10.20 -8.95
C PHE A 120 -11.55 -9.48 -9.37
N SER A 121 -12.44 -10.16 -10.12
CA SER A 121 -13.74 -9.60 -10.49
C SER A 121 -14.57 -9.19 -9.26
N ASP A 122 -14.59 -10.03 -8.23
CA ASP A 122 -15.29 -9.75 -6.97
C ASP A 122 -14.67 -8.56 -6.23
N PHE A 123 -13.34 -8.50 -6.19
CA PHE A 123 -12.60 -7.39 -5.59
C PHE A 123 -12.85 -6.06 -6.32
N GLU A 124 -12.79 -6.07 -7.65
CA GLU A 124 -13.06 -4.89 -8.47
C GLU A 124 -14.51 -4.40 -8.27
N ALA A 125 -15.49 -5.31 -8.27
CA ALA A 125 -16.89 -4.95 -8.02
C ALA A 125 -17.09 -4.34 -6.63
N GLU A 126 -16.49 -4.92 -5.58
CA GLU A 126 -16.53 -4.41 -4.21
C GLU A 126 -15.96 -2.98 -4.13
N PHE A 127 -14.75 -2.77 -4.67
CA PHE A 127 -14.07 -1.48 -4.64
C PHE A 127 -14.86 -0.40 -5.40
N LEU A 128 -15.25 -0.69 -6.65
CA LEU A 128 -15.96 0.28 -7.49
C LEU A 128 -17.37 0.58 -6.97
N GLY A 129 -18.02 -0.40 -6.33
CA GLY A 129 -19.29 -0.22 -5.64
C GLY A 129 -19.18 0.73 -4.45
N ALA A 130 -18.15 0.56 -3.61
CA ALA A 130 -17.90 1.40 -2.45
C ALA A 130 -17.52 2.84 -2.84
N VAL A 131 -16.65 3.04 -3.84
CA VAL A 131 -16.26 4.37 -4.31
C VAL A 131 -17.46 5.16 -4.85
N ARG A 132 -18.43 4.50 -5.51
CA ARG A 132 -19.66 5.15 -6.00
C ARG A 132 -20.56 5.65 -4.87
N GLN A 133 -20.59 4.95 -3.73
CA GLN A 133 -21.40 5.31 -2.57
C GLN A 133 -20.70 6.33 -1.66
N GLY A 134 -19.37 6.35 -1.67
CA GLY A 134 -18.52 7.26 -0.90
C GLY A 134 -18.26 8.63 -1.54
N GLY A 135 -18.96 8.99 -2.63
CA GLY A 135 -18.87 10.28 -3.32
C GLY A 135 -19.41 11.47 -2.51
N ARG A 136 -18.84 11.71 -1.34
CA ARG A 136 -18.93 12.91 -0.51
C ARG A 136 -17.74 12.91 0.45
N LYS A 137 -16.60 13.39 -0.02
CA LYS A 137 -15.62 14.08 0.83
C LYS A 137 -15.00 15.21 0.02
#